data_AF-A0A1I8CPG3-F1
#
_entry.id   AF-A0A1I8CPG3-F1
#
_cell.length_a   1.000
_cell.length_b   1.000
_cell.length_c   1.000
_cell.angle_alpha   90.00
_cell.angle_beta   90.00
_cell.angle_gamma   90.00
#
_symmetry.space_group_name_H-M   'P 1'
#
loop_
_entity.id
_entity.type
_entity.pdbx_description
1 polymer ?
#
loop_
_entity_poly.entity_id
_entity_poly.type
_entity_poly.pdbx_seq_one_letter_code
_entity_poly.pdbx_strand_id
1 'polypeptide(L)'
;MARVLCSPGKLVHNTSPFSTTPKPENGESPPFNFVINEDGKRKSAEQYIKSVKDQLTAEDKTVIPEGALQVIGAEYDAVLKEIVEMKDKYLRSVAETENVRKRGMRLTEDAKIFAIQGFCKDLLEVADILNLAIDACPKDKVDTDKNVKQLHDGITMTKTVLLKTFAKHGLVPINPQGAKFDPSIHEAVFQVPKEYAKVGADHIDQVAKIGYSLHGRPIRAAQVGVVASD
;
A
#
# COMPACT_ATOMS: atom_id res chain seq x y z
N MET A 1 29.80 12.16 2.98
CA MET A 1 30.03 11.30 1.79
C MET A 1 30.77 10.05 2.23
N ALA A 2 30.08 8.91 2.36
CA ALA A 2 30.74 7.60 2.46
C ALA A 2 29.82 6.57 1.79
N ARG A 3 30.20 6.16 0.57
CA ARG A 3 29.55 5.10 -0.20
C ARG A 3 30.10 3.76 0.34
N VAL A 4 29.24 2.95 0.94
CA VAL A 4 29.56 1.55 1.23
C VAL A 4 29.10 0.72 0.03
N LEU A 5 30.06 0.19 -0.71
CA LEU A 5 29.85 -0.76 -1.80
C LEU A 5 29.40 -2.10 -1.21
N CYS A 6 28.20 -2.55 -1.59
CA CYS A 6 27.67 -3.86 -1.23
C CYS A 6 28.16 -4.90 -2.25
N SER A 7 29.01 -5.82 -1.82
CA SER A 7 29.41 -7.01 -2.58
C SER A 7 28.39 -8.13 -2.32
N PRO A 8 28.04 -8.99 -3.30
CA PRO A 8 27.02 -10.02 -3.13
C PRO A 8 27.55 -11.17 -2.28
N GLY A 9 27.30 -11.12 -0.98
CA GLY A 9 27.61 -12.17 -0.02
C GLY A 9 26.68 -13.36 -0.18
N LYS A 10 27.26 -14.51 -0.54
CA LYS A 10 26.66 -15.84 -0.57
C LYS A 10 25.88 -16.13 0.72
N LEU A 11 24.71 -16.77 0.57
CA LEU A 11 23.90 -17.36 1.64
C LEU A 11 24.78 -18.22 2.56
N VAL A 12 25.08 -17.72 3.76
CA VAL A 12 25.74 -18.48 4.80
C VAL A 12 24.67 -19.32 5.49
N HIS A 13 24.76 -20.64 5.32
CA HIS A 13 23.93 -21.58 6.04
C HIS A 13 24.08 -21.38 7.56
N ASN A 14 22.95 -21.39 8.23
CA ASN A 14 22.74 -21.14 9.66
C ASN A 14 23.53 -22.14 10.53
N THR A 15 24.78 -21.81 10.86
CA THR A 15 25.56 -22.50 11.89
C THR A 15 25.12 -21.98 13.26
N SER A 16 24.41 -22.81 14.01
CA SER A 16 23.97 -22.50 15.38
C SER A 16 25.16 -22.14 16.29
N PRO A 17 25.03 -21.16 17.19
CA PRO A 17 26.13 -20.65 18.01
C PRO A 17 26.63 -21.61 19.11
N PHE A 18 26.03 -22.80 19.22
CA PHE A 18 26.37 -23.83 20.21
C PHE A 18 27.08 -25.05 19.63
N SER A 19 27.55 -24.98 18.37
CA SER A 19 28.43 -26.00 17.81
C SER A 19 29.87 -25.69 18.23
N THR A 20 30.28 -26.24 19.37
CA THR A 20 31.69 -26.27 19.76
C THR A 20 32.40 -27.33 18.91
N THR A 21 32.62 -27.06 17.63
CA THR A 21 33.60 -27.86 16.86
C THR A 21 34.99 -27.39 17.27
N PRO A 22 35.83 -28.23 17.91
CA PRO A 22 37.23 -27.89 18.11
C PRO A 22 37.88 -27.69 16.74
N LYS A 23 38.61 -26.59 16.57
CA LYS A 23 39.31 -26.26 15.33
C LYS A 23 40.48 -27.25 15.17
N PRO A 24 40.57 -28.05 14.10
CA PRO A 24 41.65 -29.03 13.95
C PRO A 24 42.90 -28.34 13.37
N GLU A 25 44.05 -28.57 13.99
CA GLU A 25 45.34 -27.98 13.57
C GLU A 25 46.08 -28.79 12.49
N ASN A 26 45.63 -29.97 12.09
CA ASN A 26 46.26 -30.71 10.99
C ASN A 26 45.20 -31.45 10.17
N GLY A 27 45.37 -31.44 8.84
CA GLY A 27 44.39 -31.85 7.85
C GLY A 27 43.86 -33.28 8.02
N GLU A 28 42.59 -33.42 7.60
CA GLU A 28 41.80 -34.65 7.41
C GLU A 28 41.07 -35.23 8.64
N SER A 29 39.90 -34.65 8.91
CA SER A 29 38.68 -35.43 9.18
C SER A 29 37.46 -34.64 8.67
N PRO A 30 36.49 -35.29 7.98
CA PRO A 30 35.28 -34.60 7.56
C PRO A 30 34.52 -34.11 8.79
N PRO A 31 33.82 -32.97 8.74
CA PRO A 31 33.01 -32.53 9.87
C PRO A 31 31.91 -33.58 10.09
N PHE A 32 32.08 -34.43 11.09
CA PHE A 32 31.11 -35.48 11.41
C PHE A 32 29.82 -34.82 11.90
N ASN A 33 28.92 -34.55 10.95
CA ASN A 33 27.66 -33.90 11.23
C ASN A 33 26.63 -34.97 11.60
N PHE A 34 26.74 -35.51 12.83
CA PHE A 34 25.81 -36.53 13.34
C PHE A 34 24.36 -36.05 13.35
N VAL A 35 24.16 -34.74 13.39
CA VAL A 35 22.87 -34.09 13.65
C VAL A 35 22.10 -33.77 12.36
N ILE A 36 22.74 -33.71 11.19
CA ILE A 36 22.12 -33.24 9.94
C ILE A 36 22.22 -34.33 8.87
N ASN A 37 21.12 -34.61 8.16
CA ASN A 37 21.05 -35.51 7.01
C ASN A 37 21.58 -34.83 5.74
N GLU A 38 21.82 -35.60 4.67
CA GLU A 38 22.30 -35.08 3.37
C GLU A 38 21.36 -34.02 2.76
N ASP A 39 20.06 -34.08 3.09
CA ASP A 39 19.03 -33.09 2.71
C ASP A 39 19.08 -31.77 3.52
N GLY A 40 20.02 -31.63 4.46
CA GLY A 40 20.14 -30.45 5.34
C GLY A 40 19.13 -30.37 6.48
N LYS A 41 18.27 -31.39 6.66
CA LYS A 41 17.33 -31.52 7.80
C LYS A 41 17.99 -32.20 8.99
N ARG A 42 17.54 -31.89 10.22
CA ARG A 42 18.01 -32.61 11.41
C ARG A 42 17.53 -34.06 11.41
N LYS A 43 18.40 -35.00 11.79
CA LYS A 43 18.08 -36.44 11.89
C LYS A 43 17.01 -36.66 12.97
N SER A 44 16.21 -37.71 12.86
CA SER A 44 15.35 -38.15 13.99
C SER A 44 16.20 -38.78 15.09
N ALA A 45 15.66 -38.91 16.31
CA ALA A 45 16.35 -39.56 17.41
C ALA A 45 16.88 -40.96 17.04
N GLU A 46 16.07 -41.77 16.34
CA GLU A 46 16.46 -43.11 15.91
C GLU A 46 17.63 -43.10 14.91
N GLN A 47 17.60 -42.18 13.95
CA GLN A 47 18.65 -42.03 12.94
C GLN A 47 19.95 -41.48 13.56
N TYR A 48 19.83 -40.59 14.53
CA TYR A 48 20.95 -40.07 15.32
C TYR A 48 21.58 -41.21 16.13
N ILE A 49 20.79 -41.95 16.90
CA ILE A 49 21.23 -43.09 17.70
C ILE A 49 21.89 -44.16 16.83
N LYS A 50 21.33 -44.46 15.65
CA LYS A 50 21.93 -45.42 14.72
C LYS A 50 23.29 -44.94 14.20
N SER A 51 23.41 -43.68 13.80
CA SER A 51 24.69 -43.11 13.36
C SER A 51 25.77 -43.06 14.46
N VAL A 52 25.35 -42.95 15.73
CA VAL A 52 26.24 -43.02 16.89
C VAL A 52 26.66 -44.47 17.16
N LYS A 53 25.73 -45.43 17.06
CA LYS A 53 26.01 -46.87 17.23
C LYS A 53 26.92 -47.44 16.13
N ASP A 54 26.71 -47.03 14.88
CA ASP A 54 27.50 -47.49 13.73
C ASP A 54 28.98 -47.04 13.81
N GLN A 55 29.29 -46.02 14.63
CA GLN A 55 30.66 -45.51 14.82
C GLN A 55 31.33 -45.94 16.13
N LEU A 56 30.59 -46.49 17.09
CA LEU A 56 31.16 -47.10 18.29
C LEU A 56 31.71 -48.49 17.92
N THR A 57 33.01 -48.59 17.66
CA THR A 57 33.71 -49.86 17.42
C THR A 57 33.71 -50.74 18.66
N ALA A 58 33.63 -52.06 18.46
CA ALA A 58 33.38 -53.11 19.47
C ALA A 58 34.40 -53.28 20.62
N GLU A 59 35.37 -52.39 20.78
CA GLU A 59 36.45 -52.52 21.76
C GLU A 59 36.27 -51.70 23.05
N ASP A 60 35.37 -50.71 23.08
CA ASP A 60 35.04 -49.96 24.30
C ASP A 60 33.77 -50.51 24.98
N LYS A 61 33.96 -51.20 26.12
CA LYS A 61 32.88 -51.73 26.98
C LYS A 61 32.17 -50.64 27.79
N THR A 62 31.85 -49.51 27.19
CA THR A 62 30.95 -48.51 27.79
C THR A 62 29.51 -48.90 27.47
N VAL A 63 28.91 -49.67 28.39
CA VAL A 63 27.48 -50.02 28.33
C VAL A 63 26.67 -48.77 28.62
N ILE A 64 26.23 -48.07 27.57
CA ILE A 64 25.28 -46.97 27.73
C ILE A 64 23.92 -47.59 28.07
N PRO A 65 23.29 -47.26 29.21
CA PRO A 65 22.00 -47.84 29.57
C PRO A 65 20.95 -47.45 28.52
N GLU A 66 20.32 -48.46 27.90
CA GLU A 66 19.34 -48.27 26.81
C GLU A 66 18.18 -47.35 27.22
N GLY A 67 17.77 -47.41 28.49
CA GLY A 67 16.72 -46.53 29.03
C GLY A 67 17.11 -45.04 29.03
N ALA A 68 18.37 -44.70 29.30
CA ALA A 68 18.82 -43.31 29.24
C ALA A 68 18.86 -42.80 27.79
N LEU A 69 19.23 -43.67 26.84
CA LEU A 69 19.24 -43.34 25.41
C LEU A 69 17.82 -43.08 24.87
N GLN A 70 16.83 -43.86 25.33
CA GLN A 70 15.44 -43.68 24.96
C GLN A 70 14.85 -42.37 25.50
N VAL A 71 15.15 -42.02 26.76
CA VAL A 71 14.70 -40.75 27.36
C VAL A 71 15.30 -39.56 26.60
N ILE A 72 16.61 -39.58 26.33
CA ILE A 72 17.29 -38.53 25.55
C ILE A 72 16.73 -38.45 24.12
N GLY A 73 16.45 -39.59 23.49
CA GLY A 73 15.82 -39.64 22.16
C GLY A 73 14.42 -39.03 22.14
N ALA A 74 13.60 -39.33 23.15
CA ALA A 74 12.26 -38.77 23.28
C ALA A 74 12.27 -37.25 23.51
N GLU A 75 13.17 -36.76 24.38
CA GLU A 75 13.37 -35.32 24.58
C GLU A 75 13.89 -34.63 23.31
N TYR A 76 14.80 -35.28 22.58
CA TYR A 76 15.33 -34.75 21.33
C TYR A 76 14.24 -34.58 20.25
N ASP A 77 13.38 -35.58 20.06
CA ASP A 77 12.27 -35.49 19.12
C ASP A 77 11.21 -34.47 19.56
N ALA A 78 10.97 -34.31 20.86
CA ALA A 78 10.10 -33.26 21.40
C ALA A 78 10.63 -31.86 21.09
N VAL A 79 11.92 -31.61 21.35
CA VAL A 79 12.59 -30.34 21.04
C VAL A 79 12.61 -30.07 19.54
N LEU A 80 12.78 -31.10 18.70
CA LEU A 80 12.71 -30.93 17.24
C LEU A 80 11.32 -30.47 16.78
N LYS A 81 10.25 -31.03 17.34
CA LYS A 81 8.87 -30.60 17.04
C LYS A 81 8.65 -29.15 17.47
N GLU A 82 9.06 -28.80 18.68
CA GLU A 82 8.98 -27.41 19.17
C GLU A 82 9.75 -26.43 18.27
N ILE A 83 10.95 -26.81 17.81
CA ILE A 83 11.74 -25.97 16.88
C ILE A 83 10.99 -25.76 15.56
N VAL A 84 10.35 -26.80 15.01
CA VAL A 84 9.59 -26.68 13.76
C VAL A 84 8.38 -25.77 13.97
N GLU A 85 7.63 -25.96 15.06
CA GLU A 85 6.49 -25.10 15.40
C GLU A 85 6.89 -23.65 15.62
N MET A 86 7.99 -23.41 16.34
CA MET A 86 8.49 -22.06 16.62
C MET A 86 9.01 -21.39 15.34
N LYS A 87 9.63 -22.14 14.44
CA LYS A 87 10.04 -21.63 13.12
C LYS A 87 8.85 -21.26 12.25
N ASP A 88 7.80 -22.07 12.23
CA ASP A 88 6.57 -21.75 11.48
C ASP A 88 5.90 -20.49 12.05
N LYS A 89 5.73 -20.42 13.38
CA LYS A 89 5.21 -19.23 14.08
C LYS A 89 6.05 -17.99 13.80
N TYR A 90 7.38 -18.12 13.82
CA TYR A 90 8.30 -17.03 13.52
C TYR A 90 8.18 -16.54 12.07
N LEU A 91 8.22 -17.45 11.10
CA LEU A 91 8.08 -17.09 9.68
C LEU A 91 6.74 -16.41 9.40
N ARG A 92 5.66 -16.91 10.02
CA ARG A 92 4.33 -16.28 9.94
C ARG A 92 4.32 -14.89 10.54
N SER A 93 4.88 -14.71 11.73
CA SER A 93 5.00 -13.40 12.38
C SER A 93 5.81 -12.40 11.54
N VAL A 94 6.91 -12.85 10.93
CA VAL A 94 7.71 -12.02 10.00
C VAL A 94 6.88 -11.64 8.77
N ALA A 95 6.13 -12.57 8.19
CA ALA A 95 5.25 -12.28 7.05
C ALA A 95 4.13 -11.29 7.42
N GLU A 96 3.51 -11.45 8.59
CA GLU A 96 2.47 -10.54 9.10
C GLU A 96 3.03 -9.13 9.32
N THR A 97 4.20 -9.01 9.95
CA THR A 97 4.85 -7.70 10.17
C THR A 97 5.24 -7.02 8.86
N GLU A 98 5.75 -7.76 7.88
CA GLU A 98 6.01 -7.21 6.55
C GLU A 98 4.73 -6.73 5.85
N ASN A 99 3.64 -7.49 5.93
CA ASN A 99 2.36 -7.12 5.34
C ASN A 99 1.79 -5.85 6.00
N VAL A 100 1.85 -5.77 7.33
CA VAL A 100 1.46 -4.56 8.08
C VAL A 100 2.34 -3.39 7.70
N ARG A 101 3.66 -3.57 7.58
CA ARG A 101 4.59 -2.51 7.17
C ARG A 101 4.26 -1.98 5.76
N LYS A 102 4.07 -2.87 4.79
CA LYS A 102 3.70 -2.51 3.40
C LYS A 102 2.35 -1.79 3.35
N ARG A 103 1.37 -2.26 4.11
CA ARG A 103 0.05 -1.61 4.22
C ARG A 103 0.17 -0.23 4.87
N GLY A 104 0.94 -0.12 5.95
CA GLY A 104 1.19 1.14 6.64
C GLY A 104 1.82 2.17 5.71
N MET A 105 2.84 1.78 4.93
CA MET A 105 3.47 2.69 3.96
C MET A 105 2.45 3.26 2.97
N ARG A 106 1.63 2.40 2.35
CA ARG A 106 0.57 2.84 1.41
C ARG A 106 -0.41 3.81 2.08
N LEU A 107 -0.91 3.47 3.26
CA LEU A 107 -1.82 4.35 4.01
C LEU A 107 -1.19 5.69 4.37
N THR A 108 0.11 5.73 4.69
CA THR A 108 0.81 6.99 4.97
C THR A 108 1.04 7.82 3.72
N GLU A 109 1.27 7.19 2.57
CA GLU A 109 1.39 7.88 1.27
C GLU A 109 0.04 8.46 0.86
N ASP A 110 -1.03 7.66 0.94
CA ASP A 110 -2.40 8.10 0.69
C ASP A 110 -2.80 9.24 1.63
N ALA A 111 -2.52 9.11 2.93
CA ALA A 111 -2.80 10.15 3.91
C ALA A 111 -2.07 11.46 3.58
N LYS A 112 -0.83 11.41 3.08
CA LYS A 112 -0.09 12.62 2.66
C LYS A 112 -0.72 13.28 1.44
N ILE A 113 -1.09 12.48 0.43
CA ILE A 113 -1.71 12.97 -0.81
C ILE A 113 -3.08 13.61 -0.51
N PHE A 114 -3.87 12.99 0.36
CA PHE A 114 -5.22 13.42 0.68
C PHE A 114 -5.33 14.29 1.96
N ALA A 115 -4.23 14.65 2.62
CA ALA A 115 -4.24 15.51 3.81
C ALA A 115 -4.87 16.88 3.53
N ILE A 116 -4.69 17.41 2.32
CA ILE A 116 -5.23 18.72 1.90
C ILE A 116 -6.70 18.66 1.49
N GLN A 117 -7.33 17.47 1.45
CA GLN A 117 -8.70 17.28 0.94
C GLN A 117 -9.72 18.21 1.61
N GLY A 118 -9.67 18.34 2.94
CA GLY A 118 -10.58 19.21 3.69
C GLY A 118 -10.41 20.68 3.30
N PHE A 119 -9.16 21.16 3.33
CA PHE A 119 -8.82 22.53 2.91
C PHE A 119 -9.25 22.81 1.46
N CYS A 120 -9.04 21.87 0.55
CA CYS A 120 -9.48 21.97 -0.82
C CYS A 120 -11.00 22.14 -0.91
N LYS A 121 -11.78 21.34 -0.16
CA LYS A 121 -13.24 21.39 -0.16
C LYS A 121 -13.75 22.78 0.25
N ASP A 122 -13.19 23.37 1.29
CA ASP A 122 -13.58 24.70 1.76
C ASP A 122 -13.24 25.77 0.70
N LEU A 123 -12.09 25.63 0.04
CA LEU A 123 -11.66 26.57 -1.00
C LEU A 123 -12.51 26.46 -2.29
N LEU A 124 -13.19 25.34 -2.52
CA LEU A 124 -14.14 25.22 -3.63
C LEU A 124 -15.36 26.13 -3.45
N GLU A 125 -15.79 26.40 -2.23
CA GLU A 125 -16.90 27.33 -1.97
C GLU A 125 -16.52 28.76 -2.38
N VAL A 126 -15.28 29.17 -2.11
CA VAL A 126 -14.73 30.45 -2.56
C VAL A 126 -14.72 30.53 -4.09
N ALA A 127 -14.32 29.45 -4.77
CA ALA A 127 -14.35 29.40 -6.22
C ALA A 127 -15.76 29.56 -6.79
N ASP A 128 -16.77 28.98 -6.13
CA ASP A 128 -18.17 29.13 -6.54
C ASP A 128 -18.70 30.55 -6.31
N ILE A 129 -18.35 31.19 -5.19
CA ILE A 129 -18.73 32.58 -4.90
C ILE A 129 -18.11 33.52 -5.95
N LEU A 130 -16.87 33.28 -6.36
CA LEU A 130 -16.25 34.03 -7.45
C LEU A 130 -16.99 33.83 -8.79
N ASN A 131 -17.49 32.63 -9.08
CA ASN A 131 -18.33 32.40 -10.26
C ASN A 131 -19.63 33.18 -10.18
N LEU A 132 -20.31 33.11 -9.04
CA LEU A 132 -21.55 33.84 -8.80
C LEU A 132 -21.35 35.35 -8.92
N ALA A 133 -20.22 35.89 -8.43
CA ALA A 133 -19.89 37.29 -8.56
C ALA A 133 -19.66 37.73 -10.01
N ILE A 134 -19.06 36.86 -10.84
CA ILE A 134 -18.89 37.10 -12.28
C ILE A 134 -20.27 37.08 -12.97
N ASP A 135 -21.10 36.07 -12.67
CA ASP A 135 -22.41 35.89 -13.30
C ASP A 135 -23.44 36.95 -12.88
N ALA A 136 -23.32 37.49 -11.66
CA ALA A 136 -24.17 38.56 -11.16
C ALA A 136 -23.86 39.93 -11.79
N CYS A 137 -22.73 40.07 -12.49
CA CYS A 137 -22.37 41.32 -13.15
C CYS A 137 -23.18 41.48 -14.46
N PRO A 138 -24.05 42.50 -14.59
CA PRO A 138 -24.85 42.67 -15.79
C PRO A 138 -23.95 43.03 -16.98
N LYS A 139 -23.95 42.16 -18.00
CA LYS A 139 -23.09 42.28 -19.19
C LYS A 139 -23.21 43.64 -19.88
N ASP A 140 -24.41 44.20 -19.90
CA ASP A 140 -24.69 45.51 -20.50
C ASP A 140 -23.90 46.65 -19.84
N LYS A 141 -23.65 46.57 -18.52
CA LYS A 141 -22.90 47.59 -17.77
C LYS A 141 -21.39 47.37 -17.80
N VAL A 142 -20.95 46.13 -18.04
CA VAL A 142 -19.53 45.80 -18.21
C VAL A 142 -18.96 46.50 -19.44
N ASP A 143 -19.74 46.64 -20.51
CA ASP A 143 -19.29 47.29 -21.74
C ASP A 143 -19.43 48.81 -21.72
N THR A 144 -20.38 49.36 -20.95
CA THR A 144 -20.58 50.82 -20.85
C THR A 144 -19.69 51.49 -19.80
N ASP A 145 -19.49 50.85 -18.64
CA ASP A 145 -18.85 51.49 -17.49
C ASP A 145 -17.43 50.94 -17.27
N LYS A 146 -16.42 51.79 -17.52
CA LYS A 146 -15.00 51.40 -17.37
C LYS A 146 -14.64 50.85 -15.99
N ASN A 147 -15.24 51.38 -14.92
CA ASN A 147 -14.96 50.93 -13.55
C ASN A 147 -15.54 49.53 -13.29
N VAL A 148 -16.73 49.23 -13.82
CA VAL A 148 -17.37 47.91 -13.69
C VAL A 148 -16.57 46.88 -14.48
N LYS A 149 -16.10 47.26 -15.67
CA LYS A 149 -15.22 46.42 -16.50
C LYS A 149 -13.92 46.03 -15.77
N GLN A 150 -13.22 47.02 -15.20
CA GLN A 150 -11.99 46.78 -14.45
C GLN A 150 -12.21 45.84 -13.25
N LEU A 151 -13.34 45.98 -12.55
CA LEU A 151 -13.68 45.10 -11.44
C LEU A 151 -13.96 43.67 -11.93
N HIS A 152 -14.77 43.50 -12.98
CA HIS A 152 -15.07 42.20 -13.59
C HIS A 152 -13.79 41.48 -14.04
N ASP A 153 -12.88 42.21 -14.69
CA ASP A 153 -11.60 41.67 -15.16
C ASP A 153 -10.71 41.27 -13.97
N GLY A 154 -10.65 42.08 -12.91
CA GLY A 154 -9.91 41.74 -11.69
C GLY A 154 -10.40 40.48 -10.99
N ILE A 155 -11.72 40.28 -10.89
CA ILE A 155 -12.33 39.06 -10.33
C ILE A 155 -12.02 37.86 -11.24
N THR A 156 -12.13 38.03 -12.56
CA THR A 156 -11.83 36.99 -13.55
C THR A 156 -10.36 36.54 -13.49
N MET A 157 -9.43 37.49 -13.35
CA MET A 157 -8.00 37.21 -13.17
C MET A 157 -7.76 36.42 -11.88
N THR A 158 -8.42 36.80 -10.78
CA THR A 158 -8.29 36.13 -9.48
C THR A 158 -8.77 34.68 -9.55
N LYS A 159 -9.94 34.44 -10.17
CA LYS A 159 -10.44 33.08 -10.45
C LYS A 159 -9.45 32.27 -11.28
N THR A 160 -8.84 32.88 -12.30
CA THR A 160 -7.87 32.21 -13.15
C THR A 160 -6.62 31.78 -12.37
N VAL A 161 -6.12 32.62 -11.47
CA VAL A 161 -4.98 32.28 -10.59
C VAL A 161 -5.35 31.18 -9.60
N LEU A 162 -6.58 31.20 -9.07
CA LEU A 162 -7.09 30.15 -8.18
C LEU A 162 -7.13 28.79 -8.90
N LEU A 163 -7.69 28.73 -10.11
CA LEU A 163 -7.77 27.50 -10.90
C LEU A 163 -6.37 26.97 -11.30
N LYS A 164 -5.42 27.86 -11.61
CA LYS A 164 -4.01 27.47 -11.83
C LYS A 164 -3.40 26.85 -10.58
N THR A 165 -3.71 27.39 -9.40
CA THR A 165 -3.24 26.85 -8.12
C THR A 165 -3.85 25.48 -7.84
N PHE A 166 -5.14 25.29 -8.10
CA PHE A 166 -5.79 23.98 -8.02
C PHE A 166 -5.09 22.93 -8.88
N ALA A 167 -4.84 23.23 -10.15
CA ALA A 167 -4.16 22.30 -11.06
C ALA A 167 -2.76 21.90 -10.57
N LYS A 168 -1.99 22.84 -9.98
CA LYS A 168 -0.67 22.54 -9.39
C LYS A 168 -0.74 21.55 -8.23
N HIS A 169 -1.81 21.58 -7.45
CA HIS A 169 -2.03 20.68 -6.31
C HIS A 169 -2.86 19.44 -6.68
N GLY A 170 -3.04 19.14 -7.98
CA GLY A 170 -3.72 17.93 -8.43
C GLY A 170 -5.25 17.97 -8.37
N LEU A 171 -5.84 19.15 -8.15
CA LEU A 171 -7.27 19.38 -8.27
C LEU A 171 -7.64 19.63 -9.74
N VAL A 172 -8.52 18.80 -10.27
CA VAL A 172 -9.01 18.88 -11.65
C VAL A 172 -10.52 19.15 -11.64
N PRO A 173 -11.01 20.18 -12.35
CA PRO A 173 -12.44 20.43 -12.50
C PRO A 173 -13.10 19.39 -13.40
N ILE A 174 -14.29 18.94 -13.00
CA ILE A 174 -15.15 18.02 -13.75
C ILE A 174 -16.36 18.83 -14.22
N ASN A 175 -16.39 19.14 -15.51
CA ASN A 175 -17.51 19.82 -16.17
C ASN A 175 -18.15 18.88 -17.21
N PRO A 176 -19.11 18.03 -16.81
CA PRO A 176 -19.63 16.94 -17.63
C PRO A 176 -20.79 17.38 -18.53
N GLN A 177 -20.74 18.57 -19.11
CA GLN A 177 -21.82 19.05 -19.98
C GLN A 177 -21.89 18.21 -21.26
N GLY A 178 -23.05 17.63 -21.56
CA GLY A 178 -23.28 16.74 -22.70
C GLY A 178 -22.73 15.32 -22.53
N ALA A 179 -22.08 14.99 -21.41
CA ALA A 179 -21.59 13.66 -21.13
C ALA A 179 -22.71 12.73 -20.63
N LYS A 180 -22.48 11.41 -20.71
CA LYS A 180 -23.35 10.42 -20.09
C LYS A 180 -23.32 10.57 -18.57
N PHE A 181 -24.47 10.46 -17.93
CA PHE A 181 -24.57 10.49 -16.48
C PHE A 181 -23.82 9.31 -15.83
N ASP A 182 -23.10 9.57 -14.75
CA ASP A 182 -22.34 8.58 -13.98
C ASP A 182 -22.56 8.88 -12.48
N PRO A 183 -23.29 8.01 -11.75
CA PRO A 183 -23.57 8.20 -10.32
C PRO A 183 -22.33 8.31 -9.43
N SER A 184 -21.16 7.83 -9.89
CA SER A 184 -19.93 7.83 -9.10
C SER A 184 -19.30 9.21 -8.96
N ILE A 185 -19.54 10.09 -9.95
CA ILE A 185 -18.90 11.41 -10.08
C ILE A 185 -19.90 12.56 -10.26
N HIS A 186 -21.16 12.25 -10.53
CA HIS A 186 -22.23 13.22 -10.79
C HIS A 186 -23.38 13.07 -9.79
N GLU A 187 -23.92 14.20 -9.35
CA GLU A 187 -25.10 14.31 -8.50
C GLU A 187 -26.25 14.93 -9.32
N ALA A 188 -27.28 14.15 -9.61
CA ALA A 188 -28.44 14.65 -10.35
C ALA A 188 -29.37 15.43 -9.40
N VAL A 189 -29.47 16.75 -9.60
CA VAL A 189 -30.27 17.63 -8.75
C VAL A 189 -31.67 17.85 -9.32
N PHE A 190 -31.80 17.84 -10.64
CA PHE A 190 -33.07 18.02 -11.33
C PHE A 190 -33.08 17.28 -12.67
N GLN A 191 -34.27 17.10 -13.24
CA GLN A 191 -34.46 16.52 -14.55
C GLN A 191 -34.93 17.59 -15.54
N VAL A 192 -34.41 17.53 -16.77
CA VAL A 192 -34.81 18.40 -17.88
C VAL A 192 -35.73 17.60 -18.81
N PRO A 193 -36.97 18.06 -19.08
CA PRO A 193 -37.84 17.40 -20.05
C PRO A 193 -37.19 17.38 -21.44
N LYS A 194 -37.36 16.28 -22.19
CA LYS A 194 -36.74 16.08 -23.51
C LYS A 194 -37.03 17.23 -24.50
N GLU A 195 -38.19 17.86 -24.39
CA GLU A 195 -38.61 18.99 -25.24
C GLU A 195 -37.66 20.20 -25.17
N TYR A 196 -36.99 20.39 -24.03
CA TYR A 196 -36.07 21.49 -23.79
C TYR A 196 -34.60 21.06 -23.79
N ALA A 197 -34.34 19.75 -23.88
CA ALA A 197 -33.00 19.18 -23.80
C ALA A 197 -32.26 19.30 -25.14
N LYS A 198 -30.96 19.60 -25.09
CA LYS A 198 -30.09 19.62 -26.28
C LYS A 198 -29.45 18.25 -26.57
N VAL A 199 -29.56 17.32 -25.62
CA VAL A 199 -28.86 16.03 -25.60
C VAL A 199 -29.87 14.91 -25.39
N GLY A 200 -29.50 13.67 -25.77
CA GLY A 200 -30.35 12.49 -25.61
C GLY A 200 -30.64 12.11 -24.14
N ALA A 201 -31.57 11.18 -23.95
CA ALA A 201 -31.90 10.61 -22.64
C ALA A 201 -30.65 10.09 -21.90
N ASP A 202 -30.67 10.15 -20.57
CA ASP A 202 -29.57 9.73 -19.67
C ASP A 202 -28.26 10.51 -19.82
N HIS A 203 -28.28 11.64 -20.53
CA HIS A 203 -27.15 12.57 -20.63
C HIS A 203 -27.38 13.82 -19.80
N ILE A 204 -26.27 14.49 -19.51
CA ILE A 204 -26.25 15.73 -18.75
C ILE A 204 -26.49 16.90 -19.71
N ASP A 205 -27.60 17.62 -19.52
CA ASP A 205 -27.93 18.80 -20.33
C ASP A 205 -27.27 20.06 -19.76
N GLN A 206 -27.38 20.23 -18.43
CA GLN A 206 -26.91 21.42 -17.72
C GLN A 206 -26.09 21.05 -16.50
N VAL A 207 -25.05 21.85 -16.23
CA VAL A 207 -24.21 21.71 -15.04
C VAL A 207 -24.50 22.91 -14.14
N ALA A 208 -25.17 22.67 -13.01
CA ALA A 208 -25.48 23.71 -12.03
C ALA A 208 -24.26 24.05 -11.17
N LYS A 209 -23.47 23.03 -10.81
CA LYS A 209 -22.27 23.19 -10.00
C LYS A 209 -21.15 22.29 -10.51
N ILE A 210 -19.99 22.89 -10.77
CA ILE A 210 -18.82 22.15 -11.28
C ILE A 210 -18.29 21.19 -10.21
N GLY A 211 -18.01 19.96 -10.59
CA GLY A 211 -17.39 18.96 -9.72
C GLY A 211 -15.87 19.10 -9.67
N TYR A 212 -15.21 18.50 -8.68
CA TYR A 212 -13.75 18.50 -8.59
C TYR A 212 -13.22 17.16 -8.08
N SER A 213 -12.14 16.70 -8.70
CA SER A 213 -11.37 15.53 -8.26
C SER A 213 -9.97 15.92 -7.83
N LEU A 214 -9.46 15.27 -6.78
CA LEU A 214 -8.07 15.37 -6.33
C LEU A 214 -7.36 14.05 -6.64
N HIS A 215 -6.33 14.10 -7.47
CA HIS A 215 -5.54 12.92 -7.84
C HIS A 215 -6.39 11.70 -8.27
N GLY A 216 -7.48 11.95 -9.01
CA GLY A 216 -8.39 10.91 -9.51
C GLY A 216 -9.53 10.52 -8.55
N ARG A 217 -9.54 11.00 -7.30
CA ARG A 217 -10.64 10.78 -6.35
C ARG A 217 -11.60 11.99 -6.34
N PRO A 218 -12.92 11.81 -6.53
CA PRO A 218 -13.87 12.93 -6.45
C PRO A 218 -13.96 13.46 -5.00
N ILE A 219 -13.74 14.76 -4.82
CA ILE A 219 -13.97 15.45 -3.53
C ILE A 219 -15.38 16.03 -3.50
N ARG A 220 -15.85 16.53 -4.65
CA ARG A 220 -17.17 17.09 -4.84
C ARG A 220 -17.71 16.63 -6.18
N ALA A 221 -18.88 15.97 -6.15
CA ALA A 221 -19.59 15.59 -7.37
C ALA A 221 -20.07 16.84 -8.13
N ALA A 222 -20.13 16.74 -9.46
CA ALA A 222 -20.75 17.81 -10.25
C ALA A 222 -22.28 17.72 -10.08
N GLN A 223 -22.92 18.85 -9.76
CA GLN A 223 -24.38 18.91 -9.69
C GLN A 223 -24.93 19.20 -11.07
N VAL A 224 -25.76 18.29 -11.56
CA VAL A 224 -26.18 18.24 -12.96
C VAL A 224 -27.68 18.08 -13.10
N GLY A 225 -28.19 18.64 -14.21
CA GLY A 225 -29.52 18.38 -14.74
C GLY A 225 -29.45 17.26 -15.78
N VAL A 226 -30.13 16.15 -15.52
CA VAL A 226 -30.16 14.98 -16.42
C VAL A 226 -31.41 15.03 -17.28
N VAL A 227 -31.33 14.64 -18.55
CA VAL A 227 -32.50 14.56 -19.43
C VAL A 227 -33.41 13.43 -18.97
N ALA A 228 -34.71 13.74 -18.80
CA ALA A 228 -35.70 12.73 -18.45
C ALA A 228 -35.72 11.59 -19.48
N SER A 229 -35.84 10.36 -18.99
CA SER A 229 -35.89 9.16 -19.83
C SER A 229 -37.25 8.96 -20.50
N ASP A 230 -38.29 9.65 -20.03
CA ASP A 230 -39.68 9.56 -20.49
C ASP A 230 -39.98 10.57 -21.62
#